data_AF-R5CIT4-F1
#
_entry.id   AF-R5CIT4-F1
#
_cell.length_a   1.000
_cell.length_b   1.000
_cell.length_c   1.000
_cell.angle_alpha   90.00
_cell.angle_beta   90.00
_cell.angle_gamma   90.00
#
_symmetry.space_group_name_H-M   'P 1'
#
loop_
_entity.id
_entity.type
_entity.pdbx_description
1 polymer ?
#
loop_
_entity_poly.entity_id
_entity_poly.type
_entity_poly.pdbx_seq_one_letter_code
_entity_poly.pdbx_strand_id
1 'polypeptide(L)'
;MRKMDVRNAVTAVIAAAALLVGFALGRVSVMKTNQNMPGAETETLVSDNTDTAGTTQEQPEENSSEGDTVPEKDLNSDLKDAADQEYASKSQTSELIRHEAQTEIPTEITTIDPSEIENPTLQEAPLPAGVASTLYGKTGKAMFQVVVLGDSQFANFLGTEGLGYLLSQKLHANVYNLALGGKCAAAEQEDRGKDMSQWGTTCGVNLMKAIVGEQDTTCLNGWDYQMNVFNSCDFSKTDLFVLEYGVNDYLSKKPMYDENDPDSVYTYFGALESMILDIRNYFPEAQILVCTPTYAQFWQGGTGAFLGDSNIINNGYGTLYNYVETATHPAGGHQNTSTVNEYENSGINPYTASEDLLDGIHMTDAGRVKYANLLSRVALRAMGYDIDEGVDPDTIDWISQNPKGK
;
A
#
# COMPACT_ATOMS: atom_id res chain seq x y z
N MET A 1 32.87 -56.19 -7.58
CA MET A 1 32.60 -56.59 -6.19
C MET A 1 31.86 -55.46 -5.48
N ARG A 2 30.66 -55.77 -4.94
CA ARG A 2 29.85 -55.11 -3.87
C ARG A 2 29.77 -53.56 -3.82
N LYS A 3 28.60 -52.91 -4.02
CA LYS A 3 27.50 -52.65 -3.05
C LYS A 3 28.03 -51.98 -1.76
N MET A 4 27.52 -50.86 -1.24
CA MET A 4 26.11 -50.50 -1.04
C MET A 4 25.94 -49.00 -0.66
N ASP A 5 24.77 -48.50 -1.04
CA ASP A 5 24.04 -47.28 -0.65
C ASP A 5 23.57 -47.33 0.82
N VAL A 6 23.32 -46.18 1.50
CA VAL A 6 22.18 -45.93 2.45
C VAL A 6 22.16 -44.44 2.89
N ARG A 7 20.93 -43.89 2.83
CA ARG A 7 20.42 -42.56 3.18
C ARG A 7 20.17 -42.32 4.70
N ASN A 8 20.01 -41.03 5.03
CA ASN A 8 19.13 -40.38 6.05
C ASN A 8 19.43 -40.51 7.56
N ALA A 9 19.58 -39.36 8.25
CA ALA A 9 18.58 -38.76 9.16
C ALA A 9 19.19 -37.87 10.28
N VAL A 10 18.87 -36.56 10.24
CA VAL A 10 18.41 -35.65 11.32
C VAL A 10 18.78 -35.98 12.78
N THR A 11 19.36 -35.02 13.52
CA THR A 11 18.75 -34.35 14.73
C THR A 11 19.67 -33.22 15.24
N ALA A 12 19.04 -32.10 15.60
CA ALA A 12 19.58 -30.83 16.08
C ALA A 12 20.02 -30.81 17.56
N VAL A 13 20.92 -29.90 17.94
CA VAL A 13 21.00 -29.29 19.30
C VAL A 13 21.47 -27.83 19.18
N ILE A 14 20.67 -26.92 19.74
CA ILE A 14 20.93 -25.49 19.99
C ILE A 14 21.53 -25.36 21.41
N ALA A 15 22.55 -24.50 21.60
CA ALA A 15 22.80 -23.84 22.89
C ALA A 15 23.67 -22.56 22.77
N ALA A 16 22.99 -21.43 22.98
CA ALA A 16 23.35 -20.22 23.73
C ALA A 16 24.81 -19.69 23.81
N ALA A 17 24.96 -18.40 23.48
CA ALA A 17 25.90 -17.50 24.16
C ALA A 17 25.23 -16.12 24.37
N ALA A 18 24.85 -15.84 25.61
CA ALA A 18 24.50 -14.51 26.11
C ALA A 18 25.76 -13.86 26.69
N LEU A 19 25.99 -12.57 26.42
CA LEU A 19 27.06 -11.80 27.04
C LEU A 19 26.46 -10.57 27.75
N LEU A 20 26.60 -10.61 29.07
CA LEU A 20 26.28 -9.59 30.06
C LEU A 20 27.38 -8.52 30.13
N VAL A 21 26.97 -7.26 30.18
CA VAL A 21 27.60 -6.18 30.97
C VAL A 21 26.41 -5.30 31.44
N GLY A 22 26.11 -5.04 32.71
CA GLY A 22 26.89 -5.08 33.93
C GLY A 22 27.12 -3.66 34.45
N PHE A 23 26.13 -3.03 35.10
CA PHE A 23 26.39 -1.99 36.10
C PHE A 23 25.39 -2.07 37.27
N ALA A 24 25.96 -1.98 38.46
CA ALA A 24 25.38 -2.36 39.73
C ALA A 24 24.81 -1.18 40.53
N LEU A 25 23.65 -1.44 41.14
CA LEU A 25 23.26 -1.18 42.53
C LEU A 25 23.60 0.17 43.20
N GLY A 26 22.54 0.88 43.62
CA GLY A 26 22.50 1.75 44.80
C GLY A 26 21.19 1.51 45.56
N ARG A 27 21.27 1.17 46.84
CA ARG A 27 20.24 0.54 47.68
C ARG A 27 19.23 1.51 48.30
N VAL A 28 17.99 1.00 48.42
CA VAL A 28 17.04 1.02 49.56
C VAL A 28 17.29 2.01 50.70
N SER A 29 16.24 2.77 51.03
CA SER A 29 15.89 3.09 52.42
C SER A 29 14.37 3.12 52.59
N VAL A 30 13.86 2.27 53.49
CA VAL A 30 12.49 2.26 54.01
C VAL A 30 12.55 2.78 55.44
N MET A 31 11.71 3.77 55.78
CA MET A 31 10.93 3.87 57.03
C MET A 31 10.49 5.32 57.29
N LYS A 32 9.18 5.59 57.24
CA LYS A 32 8.31 5.76 58.42
C LYS A 32 6.97 6.41 58.04
N THR A 33 5.92 5.73 58.48
CA THR A 33 4.56 6.19 58.70
C THR A 33 4.47 7.58 59.33
N ASN A 34 3.52 8.39 58.87
CA ASN A 34 2.69 9.19 59.77
C ASN A 34 1.30 9.42 59.16
N GLN A 35 0.30 9.06 59.95
CA GLN A 35 -1.11 9.38 59.75
C GLN A 35 -1.33 10.89 59.98
N ASN A 36 -2.16 11.51 59.15
CA ASN A 36 -3.24 12.40 59.58
C ASN A 36 -4.04 12.89 58.36
N MET A 37 -5.29 12.43 58.27
CA MET A 37 -6.42 13.19 57.71
C MET A 37 -7.12 13.86 58.90
N PRO A 38 -7.77 15.04 58.72
CA PRO A 38 -9.17 15.04 58.27
C PRO A 38 -9.59 16.26 57.42
N GLY A 39 -10.75 16.12 56.77
CA GLY A 39 -11.62 17.26 56.46
C GLY A 39 -12.17 17.28 55.04
N ALA A 40 -13.33 16.65 54.84
CA ALA A 40 -14.25 17.02 53.78
C ALA A 40 -15.14 18.15 54.29
N GLU A 41 -15.42 19.16 53.47
CA GLU A 41 -16.74 19.79 53.36
C GLU A 41 -16.81 20.73 52.14
N THR A 42 -17.97 20.68 51.51
CA THR A 42 -18.49 21.43 50.36
C THR A 42 -18.74 22.91 50.65
N GLU A 43 -18.61 23.79 49.65
CA GLU A 43 -19.71 24.67 49.19
C GLU A 43 -19.32 25.61 48.03
N THR A 44 -20.38 26.12 47.42
CA THR A 44 -20.62 26.76 46.13
C THR A 44 -20.40 28.29 46.06
N LEU A 45 -20.31 28.78 44.81
CA LEU A 45 -20.94 30.01 44.21
C LEU A 45 -20.20 31.37 44.13
N VAL A 46 -20.35 31.98 42.92
CA VAL A 46 -20.48 33.42 42.55
C VAL A 46 -19.17 34.21 42.33
N SER A 47 -18.80 34.51 41.08
CA SER A 47 -19.08 35.69 40.23
C SER A 47 -18.41 37.01 40.67
N ASP A 48 -17.60 37.61 39.79
CA ASP A 48 -17.94 38.87 39.12
C ASP A 48 -16.82 39.39 38.19
N ASN A 49 -17.31 40.12 37.18
CA ASN A 49 -16.63 40.83 36.09
C ASN A 49 -15.54 41.81 36.54
N THR A 50 -14.63 42.17 35.62
CA THR A 50 -14.60 43.51 35.02
C THR A 50 -13.63 43.61 33.85
N ASP A 51 -14.06 44.40 32.88
CA ASP A 51 -13.41 44.85 31.65
C ASP A 51 -12.02 45.47 31.86
N THR A 52 -11.13 45.36 30.86
CA THR A 52 -10.70 46.53 30.07
C THR A 52 -9.87 46.15 28.84
N ALA A 53 -10.17 46.84 27.74
CA ALA A 53 -9.43 46.83 26.48
C ALA A 53 -8.08 47.56 26.59
N GLY A 54 -7.10 47.15 25.77
CA GLY A 54 -5.85 47.90 25.60
C GLY A 54 -4.84 47.16 24.71
N THR A 55 -4.90 47.43 23.40
CA THR A 55 -3.85 47.13 22.42
C THR A 55 -2.53 47.82 22.77
N THR A 56 -1.41 47.10 22.77
CA THR A 56 -0.12 47.64 22.29
C THR A 56 0.80 46.51 21.85
N GLN A 57 1.40 46.68 20.68
CA GLN A 57 2.48 45.86 20.13
C GLN A 57 3.76 46.04 20.95
N GLU A 58 4.51 44.95 21.16
CA GLU A 58 5.98 44.98 21.20
C GLU A 58 6.52 43.53 21.08
N GLN A 59 7.23 43.27 19.98
CA GLN A 59 8.33 42.29 19.94
C GLN A 59 9.52 42.97 20.63
N PRO A 60 10.46 42.24 21.28
CA PRO A 60 11.45 41.51 20.50
C PRO A 60 12.11 40.26 21.16
N GLU A 61 12.90 39.62 20.30
CA GLU A 61 14.18 38.93 20.56
C GLU A 61 14.24 37.43 20.92
N GLU A 62 14.84 36.75 19.94
CA GLU A 62 15.55 35.48 19.92
C GLU A 62 16.29 35.12 21.22
N ASN A 63 16.19 33.85 21.59
CA ASN A 63 17.33 33.17 22.20
C ASN A 63 17.42 31.74 21.67
N SER A 64 18.59 31.43 21.15
CA SER A 64 19.04 30.15 20.61
C SER A 64 19.34 29.17 21.74
N SER A 65 18.96 27.91 21.56
CA SER A 65 19.68 26.80 22.18
C SER A 65 19.70 25.62 21.21
N GLU A 66 20.88 25.40 20.62
CA GLU A 66 21.27 24.17 19.93
C GLU A 66 21.08 22.98 20.88
N GLY A 67 20.26 22.02 20.45
CA GLY A 67 20.19 20.69 21.04
C GLY A 67 20.56 19.68 19.96
N ASP A 68 21.72 19.05 20.13
CA ASP A 68 22.24 17.97 19.29
C ASP A 68 21.17 16.91 19.00
N THR A 69 20.71 16.85 17.75
CA THR A 69 20.01 15.68 17.23
C THR A 69 21.02 14.79 16.51
N VAL A 70 21.35 13.66 17.13
CA VAL A 70 21.97 12.54 16.42
C VAL A 70 20.91 12.01 15.43
N PRO A 71 21.18 11.96 14.12
CA PRO A 71 20.22 11.40 13.18
C PRO A 71 20.21 9.88 13.36
N GLU A 72 19.06 9.33 13.76
CA GLU A 72 18.80 7.90 13.59
C GLU A 72 18.76 7.63 12.09
N LYS A 73 19.77 6.90 11.63
CA LYS A 73 19.93 6.48 10.25
C LYS A 73 18.86 5.42 9.95
N ASP A 74 17.85 5.81 9.18
CA ASP A 74 16.77 4.95 8.74
C ASP A 74 17.31 3.89 7.78
N LEU A 75 17.36 2.62 8.21
CA LEU A 75 17.93 1.53 7.40
C LEU A 75 17.17 1.30 6.08
N ASN A 76 15.96 1.86 5.95
CA ASN A 76 15.06 1.66 4.81
C ASN A 76 15.18 2.74 3.73
N SER A 77 15.71 3.95 4.05
CA SER A 77 16.06 4.94 3.03
C SER A 77 17.22 4.46 2.17
N ASP A 78 18.15 3.69 2.76
CA ASP A 78 19.33 3.16 2.10
C ASP A 78 19.01 2.18 0.95
N LEU A 79 17.85 1.49 0.92
CA LEU A 79 17.46 0.56 -0.16
C LEU A 79 16.78 1.25 -1.33
N LYS A 80 15.91 2.22 -1.06
CA LYS A 80 15.28 3.06 -2.09
C LYS A 80 16.33 3.94 -2.77
N ASP A 81 17.16 4.62 -1.97
CA ASP A 81 18.22 5.47 -2.48
C ASP A 81 19.28 4.66 -3.24
N ALA A 82 19.53 3.39 -2.87
CA ALA A 82 20.41 2.49 -3.62
C ALA A 82 19.81 2.06 -4.97
N ALA A 83 18.51 1.78 -5.03
CA ALA A 83 17.83 1.47 -6.30
C ALA A 83 17.82 2.69 -7.23
N ASP A 84 17.45 3.87 -6.71
CA ASP A 84 17.39 5.13 -7.47
C ASP A 84 18.80 5.57 -7.96
N GLN A 85 19.85 5.37 -7.16
CA GLN A 85 21.23 5.65 -7.59
C GLN A 85 21.77 4.68 -8.67
N GLU A 86 21.34 3.42 -8.66
CA GLU A 86 21.79 2.45 -9.67
C GLU A 86 21.22 2.76 -11.06
N TYR A 87 19.94 3.20 -11.15
CA TYR A 87 19.29 3.58 -12.41
C TYR A 87 19.83 4.87 -13.02
N ALA A 88 20.15 5.88 -12.22
CA ALA A 88 20.77 7.12 -12.69
C ALA A 88 22.12 6.89 -13.39
N SER A 89 22.84 5.81 -13.04
CA SER A 89 24.19 5.50 -13.55
C SER A 89 24.21 4.69 -14.85
N LYS A 90 23.08 4.08 -15.26
CA LYS A 90 23.01 3.08 -16.35
C LYS A 90 22.18 3.52 -17.56
N SER A 91 22.01 4.82 -17.78
CA SER A 91 21.36 5.37 -18.97
C SER A 91 22.14 5.03 -20.26
N GLN A 92 22.01 3.78 -20.72
CA GLN A 92 22.41 3.31 -22.04
C GLN A 92 21.28 2.49 -22.64
N THR A 93 20.50 3.20 -23.47
CA THR A 93 19.81 2.72 -24.69
C THR A 93 18.99 1.44 -24.57
N SER A 94 17.73 1.59 -24.14
CA SER A 94 16.64 0.71 -24.57
C SER A 94 16.11 1.19 -25.93
N GLU A 95 16.15 0.32 -26.94
CA GLU A 95 15.59 0.62 -28.27
C GLU A 95 14.06 0.65 -28.18
N LEU A 96 13.46 1.72 -28.70
CA LEU A 96 12.01 1.89 -28.86
C LEU A 96 11.45 0.86 -29.85
N ILE A 97 10.72 -0.15 -29.37
CA ILE A 97 9.92 -1.01 -30.24
C ILE A 97 8.59 -0.31 -30.52
N ARG A 98 8.44 0.27 -31.72
CA ARG A 98 7.15 0.77 -32.21
C ARG A 98 6.34 -0.40 -32.77
N HIS A 99 5.10 -0.53 -32.30
CA HIS A 99 4.11 -1.43 -32.86
C HIS A 99 3.33 -0.69 -33.94
N GLU A 100 3.43 -1.13 -35.21
CA GLU A 100 2.48 -0.71 -36.25
C GLU A 100 1.19 -1.51 -36.08
N ALA A 101 0.05 -0.80 -36.06
CA ALA A 101 -1.26 -1.43 -35.97
C ALA A 101 -1.52 -2.31 -37.20
N GLN A 102 -1.80 -3.61 -36.99
CA GLN A 102 -2.29 -4.48 -38.05
C GLN A 102 -3.73 -4.09 -38.42
N THR A 103 -3.93 -3.68 -39.67
CA THR A 103 -5.23 -3.23 -40.20
C THR A 103 -5.99 -4.31 -40.98
N GLU A 104 -5.46 -5.53 -41.08
CA GLU A 104 -6.11 -6.62 -41.82
C GLU A 104 -6.17 -7.90 -40.99
N ILE A 105 -7.38 -8.49 -40.91
CA ILE A 105 -7.62 -9.78 -40.27
C ILE A 105 -7.25 -10.89 -41.27
N PRO A 106 -6.36 -11.84 -40.92
CA PRO A 106 -6.02 -12.96 -41.80
C PRO A 106 -7.26 -13.84 -42.06
N THR A 107 -7.48 -14.17 -43.33
CA THR A 107 -8.66 -14.94 -43.79
C THR A 107 -8.43 -16.45 -43.87
N GLU A 108 -7.22 -16.94 -43.60
CA GLU A 108 -6.92 -18.37 -43.55
C GLU A 108 -6.51 -18.83 -42.14
N ILE A 109 -7.18 -19.89 -41.66
CA ILE A 109 -6.85 -20.57 -40.40
C ILE A 109 -5.66 -21.49 -40.65
N THR A 110 -4.47 -21.09 -40.19
CA THR A 110 -3.28 -21.94 -40.18
C THR A 110 -3.26 -22.75 -38.88
N THR A 111 -3.12 -24.07 -38.96
CA THR A 111 -2.90 -24.93 -37.79
C THR A 111 -1.43 -24.85 -37.38
N ILE A 112 -1.15 -24.26 -36.22
CA ILE A 112 0.20 -24.14 -35.64
C ILE A 112 0.35 -25.21 -34.55
N ASP A 113 1.51 -25.87 -34.47
CA ASP A 113 1.82 -26.76 -33.36
C ASP A 113 1.93 -25.93 -32.07
N PRO A 114 1.16 -26.22 -31.00
CA PRO A 114 1.22 -25.47 -29.74
C PRO A 114 2.62 -25.41 -29.11
N SER A 115 3.51 -26.34 -29.45
CA SER A 115 4.90 -26.34 -28.99
C SER A 115 5.83 -25.37 -29.74
N GLU A 116 5.36 -24.81 -30.86
CA GLU A 116 6.06 -23.80 -31.67
C GLU A 116 5.64 -22.36 -31.32
N ILE A 117 4.72 -22.18 -30.38
CA ILE A 117 4.35 -20.87 -29.84
C ILE A 117 5.42 -20.43 -28.84
N GLU A 118 6.45 -19.73 -29.31
CA GLU A 118 7.33 -18.95 -28.43
C GLU A 118 6.56 -17.73 -27.92
N ASN A 119 6.12 -17.77 -26.66
CA ASN A 119 5.70 -16.57 -25.95
C ASN A 119 6.90 -15.62 -25.91
N PRO A 120 6.72 -14.32 -26.22
CA PRO A 120 7.80 -13.36 -26.07
C PRO A 120 8.25 -13.38 -24.61
N THR A 121 9.44 -13.90 -24.36
CA THR A 121 10.12 -13.78 -23.09
C THR A 121 10.24 -12.30 -22.79
N LEU A 122 9.42 -11.80 -21.86
CA LEU A 122 9.59 -10.48 -21.27
C LEU A 122 11.01 -10.45 -20.69
N GLN A 123 11.91 -9.75 -21.37
CA GLN A 123 13.29 -9.64 -20.94
C GLN A 123 13.32 -8.67 -19.76
N GLU A 124 13.18 -9.22 -18.55
CA GLU A 124 13.18 -8.49 -17.29
C GLU A 124 14.46 -7.64 -17.23
N ALA A 125 14.33 -6.32 -17.01
CA ALA A 125 15.47 -5.52 -16.59
C ALA A 125 16.02 -6.14 -15.28
N PRO A 126 17.34 -6.21 -15.08
CA PRO A 126 17.89 -6.76 -13.85
C PRO A 126 17.32 -6.01 -12.64
N LEU A 127 16.67 -6.75 -11.73
CA LEU A 127 16.09 -6.19 -10.52
C LEU A 127 17.20 -5.74 -9.55
N PRO A 128 17.02 -4.61 -8.84
CA PRO A 128 17.96 -4.18 -7.80
C PRO A 128 18.15 -5.24 -6.71
N ALA A 129 19.31 -5.21 -6.04
CA ALA A 129 19.57 -6.11 -4.92
C ALA A 129 18.52 -5.92 -3.81
N GLY A 130 17.87 -7.01 -3.40
CA GLY A 130 16.81 -6.99 -2.38
C GLY A 130 15.38 -6.88 -2.95
N VAL A 131 15.21 -6.56 -4.23
CA VAL A 131 13.89 -6.59 -4.89
C VAL A 131 13.55 -8.00 -5.34
N ALA A 132 12.40 -8.51 -4.89
CA ALA A 132 11.86 -9.78 -5.33
C ALA A 132 11.06 -9.60 -6.63
N SER A 133 11.18 -10.58 -7.53
CA SER A 133 10.34 -10.58 -8.73
C SER A 133 8.91 -10.96 -8.36
N THR A 134 7.97 -10.18 -8.86
CA THR A 134 6.53 -10.38 -8.70
C THR A 134 5.89 -11.03 -9.94
N LEU A 135 6.72 -11.51 -10.89
CA LEU A 135 6.28 -12.28 -12.05
C LEU A 135 6.30 -13.77 -11.70
N TYR A 136 5.12 -14.34 -11.43
CA TYR A 136 5.01 -15.69 -10.93
C TYR A 136 5.55 -16.74 -11.92
N GLY A 137 6.46 -17.60 -11.43
CA GLY A 137 7.07 -18.66 -12.23
C GLY A 137 7.88 -18.19 -13.45
N LYS A 138 8.01 -16.87 -13.62
CA LYS A 138 8.67 -16.12 -14.71
C LYS A 138 8.33 -16.59 -16.13
N THR A 139 7.03 -16.49 -16.43
CA THR A 139 6.34 -16.60 -17.75
C THR A 139 5.95 -18.02 -18.20
N GLY A 140 4.65 -18.17 -18.53
CA GLY A 140 4.01 -19.41 -19.00
C GLY A 140 3.26 -20.23 -17.93
N LYS A 141 3.40 -19.89 -16.64
CA LYS A 141 2.71 -20.56 -15.51
C LYS A 141 1.82 -19.65 -14.68
N ALA A 142 1.89 -18.33 -14.89
CA ALA A 142 1.01 -17.40 -14.19
C ALA A 142 -0.44 -17.63 -14.64
N MET A 143 -1.35 -17.68 -13.68
CA MET A 143 -2.78 -17.84 -13.93
C MET A 143 -3.45 -16.51 -14.26
N PHE A 144 -2.94 -15.42 -13.68
CA PHE A 144 -3.50 -14.08 -13.81
C PHE A 144 -2.43 -13.04 -14.02
N GLN A 145 -2.82 -11.92 -14.62
CA GLN A 145 -2.12 -10.65 -14.56
C GLN A 145 -2.85 -9.68 -13.64
N VAL A 146 -2.14 -9.15 -12.65
CA VAL A 146 -2.65 -8.20 -11.67
C VAL A 146 -1.89 -6.89 -11.77
N VAL A 147 -2.61 -5.77 -11.80
CA VAL A 147 -2.03 -4.42 -11.73
C VAL A 147 -2.44 -3.79 -10.41
N VAL A 148 -1.48 -3.28 -9.64
CA VAL A 148 -1.74 -2.61 -8.37
C VAL A 148 -1.49 -1.12 -8.53
N LEU A 149 -2.52 -0.32 -8.29
CA LEU A 149 -2.40 1.12 -8.01
C LEU A 149 -2.58 1.30 -6.50
N GLY A 150 -1.55 1.79 -5.82
CA GLY A 150 -1.68 2.05 -4.39
C GLY A 150 -0.60 2.95 -3.83
N ASP A 151 -0.39 2.84 -2.52
CA ASP A 151 0.48 3.75 -1.77
C ASP A 151 1.67 3.07 -1.08
N SER A 152 2.10 3.58 0.08
CA SER A 152 3.25 3.07 0.82
C SER A 152 3.08 1.62 1.29
N GLN A 153 1.85 1.11 1.47
CA GLN A 153 1.65 -0.29 1.90
C GLN A 153 2.20 -1.28 0.87
N PHE A 154 2.00 -1.01 -0.42
CA PHE A 154 2.57 -1.80 -1.51
C PHE A 154 3.95 -1.30 -1.97
N ALA A 155 4.30 -0.03 -1.75
CA ALA A 155 5.53 0.55 -2.29
C ALA A 155 6.77 0.38 -1.38
N ASN A 156 6.60 0.35 -0.06
CA ASN A 156 7.75 0.43 0.87
C ASN A 156 8.54 -0.88 0.98
N PHE A 157 7.94 -2.02 0.63
CA PHE A 157 8.56 -3.34 0.73
C PHE A 157 8.47 -4.05 -0.60
N LEU A 158 9.61 -4.14 -1.30
CA LEU A 158 9.73 -4.77 -2.62
C LEU A 158 10.40 -6.16 -2.56
N GLY A 159 10.78 -6.63 -1.37
CA GLY A 159 11.32 -7.96 -1.13
C GLY A 159 10.25 -9.04 -1.05
N THR A 160 10.63 -10.23 -0.57
CA THR A 160 9.72 -11.39 -0.45
C THR A 160 8.67 -11.22 0.63
N GLU A 161 8.88 -10.28 1.54
CA GLU A 161 7.97 -9.87 2.61
C GLU A 161 6.96 -8.81 2.15
N GLY A 162 7.15 -8.23 0.96
CA GLY A 162 6.30 -7.19 0.39
C GLY A 162 4.97 -7.72 -0.13
N LEU A 163 3.92 -6.88 -0.07
CA LEU A 163 2.58 -7.26 -0.54
C LEU A 163 2.55 -7.66 -2.01
N GLY A 164 3.34 -7.01 -2.88
CA GLY A 164 3.42 -7.37 -4.29
C GLY A 164 3.91 -8.80 -4.51
N TYR A 165 4.92 -9.24 -3.75
CA TYR A 165 5.41 -10.61 -3.81
C TYR A 165 4.40 -11.59 -3.20
N LEU A 166 3.88 -11.30 -2.01
CA LEU A 166 2.90 -12.15 -1.34
C LEU A 166 1.66 -12.40 -2.21
N LEU A 167 1.15 -11.35 -2.86
CA LEU A 167 0.02 -11.45 -3.77
C LEU A 167 0.35 -12.29 -5.01
N SER A 168 1.56 -12.12 -5.57
CA SER A 168 2.03 -12.92 -6.70
C SER A 168 2.06 -14.41 -6.37
N GLN A 169 2.55 -14.77 -5.17
CA GLN A 169 2.57 -16.17 -4.74
C GLN A 169 1.17 -16.71 -4.46
N LYS A 170 0.34 -15.97 -3.73
CA LYS A 170 -1.02 -16.43 -3.33
C LYS A 170 -1.98 -16.62 -4.50
N LEU A 171 -1.81 -15.82 -5.56
CA LEU A 171 -2.65 -15.87 -6.75
C LEU A 171 -2.04 -16.63 -7.92
N HIS A 172 -0.79 -17.08 -7.79
CA HIS A 172 0.01 -17.53 -8.93
C HIS A 172 -0.02 -16.52 -10.09
N ALA A 173 0.17 -15.24 -9.77
CA ALA A 173 -0.06 -14.14 -10.71
C ALA A 173 1.21 -13.34 -11.03
N ASN A 174 1.26 -12.80 -12.24
CA ASN A 174 2.18 -11.70 -12.57
C ASN A 174 1.60 -10.42 -11.97
N VAL A 175 2.24 -9.89 -10.92
CA VAL A 175 1.80 -8.66 -10.25
C VAL A 175 2.68 -7.49 -10.68
N TYR A 176 2.09 -6.55 -11.40
CA TYR A 176 2.70 -5.28 -11.77
C TYR A 176 2.37 -4.24 -10.71
N ASN A 177 3.27 -4.10 -9.74
CA ASN A 177 3.11 -3.19 -8.62
C ASN A 177 3.51 -1.76 -9.01
N LEU A 178 2.52 -0.90 -9.27
CA LEU A 178 2.70 0.51 -9.59
C LEU A 178 2.42 1.43 -8.39
N ALA A 179 2.41 0.89 -7.16
CA ALA A 179 2.17 1.68 -5.97
C ALA A 179 3.27 2.72 -5.72
N LEU A 180 2.86 3.89 -5.25
CA LEU A 180 3.71 5.07 -5.08
C LEU A 180 3.60 5.57 -3.64
N GLY A 181 4.69 5.45 -2.88
CA GLY A 181 4.68 5.72 -1.44
C GLY A 181 4.20 7.12 -1.08
N GLY A 182 3.26 7.21 -0.12
CA GLY A 182 2.74 8.47 0.40
C GLY A 182 1.81 9.23 -0.56
N LYS A 183 1.28 8.57 -1.60
CA LYS A 183 0.42 9.21 -2.60
C LYS A 183 -1.06 8.95 -2.35
N CYS A 184 -1.87 9.95 -2.68
CA CYS A 184 -3.33 9.89 -2.60
C CYS A 184 -3.91 9.23 -3.86
N ALA A 185 -5.13 8.71 -3.75
CA ALA A 185 -5.96 8.47 -4.93
C ALA A 185 -6.32 9.80 -5.59
N ALA A 186 -6.81 10.75 -4.79
CA ALA A 186 -7.32 12.03 -5.27
C ALA A 186 -6.25 12.93 -5.86
N ALA A 187 -6.68 13.71 -6.86
CA ALA A 187 -5.86 14.70 -7.54
C ALA A 187 -5.31 15.76 -6.57
N GLU A 188 -4.15 16.29 -6.90
CA GLU A 188 -3.49 17.33 -6.12
C GLU A 188 -4.10 18.71 -6.39
N GLN A 189 -4.24 19.54 -5.34
CA GLN A 189 -4.89 20.84 -5.47
C GLN A 189 -4.12 21.78 -6.41
N GLU A 190 -2.82 21.54 -6.55
CA GLU A 190 -1.91 22.21 -7.47
C GLU A 190 -2.38 22.10 -8.92
N ASP A 191 -3.10 21.04 -9.29
CA ASP A 191 -3.61 20.83 -10.65
C ASP A 191 -5.02 21.42 -10.88
N ARG A 192 -5.62 21.99 -9.84
CA ARG A 192 -6.95 22.59 -9.91
C ARG A 192 -7.01 23.77 -10.87
N GLY A 193 -7.96 23.69 -11.81
CA GLY A 193 -8.18 24.73 -12.83
C GLY A 193 -7.20 24.69 -14.00
N LYS A 194 -6.28 23.72 -14.04
CA LYS A 194 -5.44 23.45 -15.22
C LYS A 194 -6.12 22.46 -16.15
N ASP A 195 -5.79 22.53 -17.44
CA ASP A 195 -6.13 21.48 -18.38
C ASP A 195 -5.41 20.17 -17.98
N MET A 196 -6.07 19.02 -18.14
CA MET A 196 -5.49 17.72 -17.74
C MET A 196 -4.13 17.45 -18.39
N SER A 197 -3.89 17.92 -19.61
CA SER A 197 -2.59 17.80 -20.31
C SER A 197 -1.44 18.56 -19.64
N GLN A 198 -1.72 19.37 -18.63
CA GLN A 198 -0.74 20.11 -17.84
C GLN A 198 -0.55 19.51 -16.44
N TRP A 199 -1.28 18.45 -16.11
CA TRP A 199 -1.15 17.78 -14.83
C TRP A 199 0.12 16.94 -14.85
N GLY A 200 0.98 17.15 -13.87
CA GLY A 200 2.21 16.37 -13.70
C GLY A 200 2.36 15.82 -12.28
N THR A 201 1.35 16.03 -11.43
CA THR A 201 1.40 15.56 -10.05
C THR A 201 1.19 14.06 -9.97
N THR A 202 1.85 13.44 -9.00
CA THR A 202 1.75 12.00 -8.76
C THR A 202 0.54 11.70 -7.86
N CYS A 203 -0.52 11.12 -8.41
CA CYS A 203 -1.68 10.60 -7.69
C CYS A 203 -2.30 9.40 -8.44
N GLY A 204 -3.20 8.66 -7.80
CA GLY A 204 -3.86 7.50 -8.40
C GLY A 204 -4.60 7.82 -9.71
N VAL A 205 -5.35 8.94 -9.74
CA VAL A 205 -6.05 9.40 -10.95
C VAL A 205 -5.09 9.61 -12.11
N ASN A 206 -3.98 10.34 -11.90
CA ASN A 206 -3.01 10.59 -12.97
C ASN A 206 -2.28 9.34 -13.43
N LEU A 207 -1.98 8.42 -12.51
CA LEU A 207 -1.40 7.13 -12.86
C LEU A 207 -2.37 6.32 -13.73
N MET A 208 -3.67 6.28 -13.39
CA MET A 208 -4.67 5.60 -14.22
C MET A 208 -4.80 6.26 -15.60
N LYS A 209 -4.79 7.60 -15.66
CA LYS A 209 -4.80 8.33 -16.94
C LYS A 209 -3.58 8.03 -17.81
N ALA A 210 -2.41 7.81 -17.20
CA ALA A 210 -1.23 7.33 -17.93
C ALA A 210 -1.42 5.88 -18.42
N ILE A 211 -1.97 4.98 -17.59
CA ILE A 211 -2.24 3.58 -17.96
C ILE A 211 -3.17 3.48 -19.18
N VAL A 212 -4.24 4.29 -19.23
CA VAL A 212 -5.18 4.29 -20.36
C VAL A 212 -4.71 5.13 -21.57
N GLY A 213 -3.54 5.76 -21.47
CA GLY A 213 -2.94 6.56 -22.54
C GLY A 213 -3.59 7.93 -22.76
N GLU A 214 -4.39 8.41 -21.81
CA GLU A 214 -4.98 9.76 -21.83
C GLU A 214 -3.99 10.84 -21.32
N GLN A 215 -2.96 10.43 -20.59
CA GLN A 215 -1.83 11.26 -20.16
C GLN A 215 -0.51 10.55 -20.48
N ASP A 216 0.57 11.33 -20.51
CA ASP A 216 1.92 10.75 -20.53
C ASP A 216 2.33 10.25 -19.14
N THR A 217 3.54 9.68 -19.04
CA THR A 217 4.04 9.10 -17.80
C THR A 217 4.75 10.11 -16.89
N THR A 218 4.54 11.42 -17.07
CA THR A 218 5.19 12.46 -16.24
C THR A 218 4.87 12.34 -14.75
N CYS A 219 3.71 11.79 -14.39
CA CYS A 219 3.35 11.48 -13.00
C CYS A 219 4.31 10.46 -12.33
N LEU A 220 5.08 9.71 -13.12
CA LEU A 220 6.11 8.74 -12.67
C LEU A 220 7.54 9.31 -12.72
N ASN A 221 7.73 10.60 -13.01
CA ASN A 221 9.05 11.22 -12.96
C ASN A 221 9.67 11.11 -11.56
N GLY A 222 10.87 10.55 -11.48
CA GLY A 222 11.55 10.27 -10.20
C GLY A 222 11.09 8.99 -9.50
N TRP A 223 10.30 8.14 -10.18
CA TRP A 223 9.86 6.82 -9.72
C TRP A 223 10.36 5.74 -10.67
N ASP A 224 11.69 5.61 -10.79
CA ASP A 224 12.33 4.80 -11.84
C ASP A 224 11.92 3.32 -11.77
N TYR A 225 11.77 2.75 -10.57
CA TYR A 225 11.26 1.40 -10.42
C TYR A 225 9.84 1.25 -11.00
N GLN A 226 8.90 2.12 -10.61
CA GLN A 226 7.53 2.09 -11.10
C GLN A 226 7.46 2.38 -12.61
N MET A 227 8.30 3.28 -13.12
CA MET A 227 8.43 3.52 -14.56
C MET A 227 8.87 2.25 -15.32
N ASN A 228 9.82 1.49 -14.77
CA ASN A 228 10.22 0.21 -15.37
C ASN A 228 9.09 -0.82 -15.33
N VAL A 229 8.38 -0.95 -14.20
CA VAL A 229 7.21 -1.84 -14.09
C VAL A 229 6.14 -1.45 -15.10
N PHE A 230 5.82 -0.15 -15.20
CA PHE A 230 4.86 0.41 -16.15
C PHE A 230 5.21 0.03 -17.59
N ASN A 231 6.46 0.28 -18.01
CA ASN A 231 6.92 0.00 -19.37
C ASN A 231 6.97 -1.50 -19.70
N SER A 232 7.04 -2.36 -18.69
CA SER A 232 7.06 -3.82 -18.87
C SER A 232 5.66 -4.46 -18.94
N CYS A 233 4.62 -3.71 -18.56
CA CYS A 233 3.26 -4.22 -18.45
C CYS A 233 2.49 -4.05 -19.77
N ASP A 234 1.95 -5.15 -20.29
CA ASP A 234 0.90 -5.10 -21.30
C ASP A 234 -0.47 -5.01 -20.61
N PHE A 235 -0.93 -3.79 -20.33
CA PHE A 235 -2.15 -3.55 -19.56
C PHE A 235 -3.41 -4.21 -20.16
N SER A 236 -3.43 -4.46 -21.48
CA SER A 236 -4.57 -5.12 -22.14
C SER A 236 -4.82 -6.56 -21.69
N LYS A 237 -3.81 -7.19 -21.07
CA LYS A 237 -3.89 -8.55 -20.51
C LYS A 237 -4.30 -8.60 -19.05
N THR A 238 -4.64 -7.46 -18.44
CA THR A 238 -4.91 -7.40 -17.00
C THR A 238 -6.22 -8.09 -16.65
N ASP A 239 -6.15 -9.11 -15.80
CA ASP A 239 -7.31 -9.82 -15.26
C ASP A 239 -7.89 -9.11 -14.04
N LEU A 240 -7.05 -8.42 -13.26
CA LEU A 240 -7.43 -7.78 -12.01
C LEU A 240 -6.67 -6.47 -11.77
N PHE A 241 -7.41 -5.40 -11.50
CA PHE A 241 -6.88 -4.17 -10.92
C PHE A 241 -7.13 -4.14 -9.40
N VAL A 242 -6.10 -3.80 -8.64
CA VAL A 242 -6.21 -3.52 -7.19
C VAL A 242 -6.01 -2.03 -6.99
N LEU A 243 -7.00 -1.38 -6.36
CA LEU A 243 -6.97 0.02 -5.96
C LEU A 243 -6.82 0.08 -4.43
N GLU A 244 -5.64 0.49 -3.96
CA GLU A 244 -5.27 0.54 -2.54
C GLU A 244 -4.87 1.96 -2.15
N TYR A 245 -5.82 2.74 -1.65
CA TYR A 245 -5.59 4.13 -1.25
C TYR A 245 -6.49 4.50 -0.08
N GLY A 246 -6.19 5.63 0.57
CA GLY A 246 -7.14 6.34 1.44
C GLY A 246 -6.55 6.84 2.75
N VAL A 247 -5.50 6.19 3.28
CA VAL A 247 -4.79 6.73 4.46
C VAL A 247 -4.15 8.07 4.10
N ASN A 248 -3.47 8.14 2.95
CA ASN A 248 -2.84 9.38 2.50
C ASN A 248 -3.86 10.45 2.11
N ASP A 249 -5.01 10.08 1.56
CA ASP A 249 -6.13 11.00 1.31
C ASP A 249 -6.66 11.60 2.62
N TYR A 250 -6.79 10.78 3.67
CA TYR A 250 -7.14 11.24 5.02
C TYR A 250 -6.08 12.16 5.62
N LEU A 251 -4.80 11.77 5.60
CA LEU A 251 -3.70 12.56 6.17
C LEU A 251 -3.53 13.90 5.44
N SER A 252 -3.73 13.91 4.11
CA SER A 252 -3.67 15.10 3.26
C SER A 252 -4.96 15.91 3.27
N LYS A 253 -5.96 15.51 4.06
CA LYS A 253 -7.26 16.18 4.21
C LYS A 253 -7.98 16.36 2.86
N LYS A 254 -7.93 15.36 1.99
CA LYS A 254 -8.76 15.32 0.78
C LYS A 254 -10.23 15.18 1.20
N PRO A 255 -11.16 16.03 0.74
CA PRO A 255 -12.57 15.82 1.05
C PRO A 255 -13.02 14.43 0.61
N MET A 256 -13.89 13.77 1.38
CA MET A 256 -14.38 12.43 0.99
C MET A 256 -15.27 12.51 -0.26
N TYR A 257 -16.11 13.54 -0.36
CA TYR A 257 -17.09 13.76 -1.41
C TYR A 257 -17.45 15.25 -1.52
N ASP A 258 -17.92 15.69 -2.69
CA ASP A 258 -18.47 17.02 -2.92
C ASP A 258 -19.88 16.89 -3.51
N GLU A 259 -20.88 17.40 -2.79
CA GLU A 259 -22.28 17.33 -3.23
C GLU A 259 -22.59 18.19 -4.47
N ASN A 260 -21.79 19.22 -4.72
CA ASN A 260 -21.96 20.14 -5.84
C ASN A 260 -21.20 19.67 -7.09
N ASP A 261 -20.21 18.80 -6.90
CA ASP A 261 -19.42 18.17 -7.94
C ASP A 261 -19.16 16.69 -7.58
N PRO A 262 -20.18 15.81 -7.69
CA PRO A 262 -20.08 14.39 -7.30
C PRO A 262 -18.94 13.62 -7.97
N ASP A 263 -18.56 14.04 -9.17
CA ASP A 263 -17.53 13.41 -10.00
C ASP A 263 -16.14 14.03 -9.77
N SER A 264 -15.99 14.89 -8.76
CA SER A 264 -14.75 15.62 -8.53
C SER A 264 -13.61 14.69 -8.16
N VAL A 265 -12.63 14.56 -9.04
CA VAL A 265 -11.39 13.80 -8.81
C VAL A 265 -10.49 14.38 -7.72
N TYR A 266 -10.83 15.55 -7.18
CA TYR A 266 -10.19 16.15 -6.01
C TYR A 266 -10.74 15.62 -4.67
N THR A 267 -11.80 14.81 -4.74
CA THR A 267 -12.38 14.10 -3.60
C THR A 267 -11.95 12.64 -3.64
N TYR A 268 -11.87 12.01 -2.47
CA TYR A 268 -11.48 10.60 -2.40
C TYR A 268 -12.46 9.68 -3.15
N PHE A 269 -13.78 9.88 -2.97
CA PHE A 269 -14.81 9.14 -3.70
C PHE A 269 -14.69 9.34 -5.21
N GLY A 270 -14.68 10.60 -5.68
CA GLY A 270 -14.65 10.90 -7.12
C GLY A 270 -13.37 10.41 -7.81
N ALA A 271 -12.25 10.36 -7.09
CA ALA A 271 -11.00 9.80 -7.59
C ALA A 271 -11.08 8.28 -7.81
N LEU A 272 -11.60 7.54 -6.81
CA LEU A 272 -11.84 6.09 -6.96
C LEU A 272 -12.84 5.81 -8.08
N GLU A 273 -13.94 6.56 -8.12
CA GLU A 273 -14.97 6.44 -9.15
C GLU A 273 -14.41 6.69 -10.55
N SER A 274 -13.62 7.74 -10.73
CA SER A 274 -12.97 8.03 -12.01
C SER A 274 -12.04 6.90 -12.46
N MET A 275 -11.22 6.34 -11.55
CA MET A 275 -10.34 5.22 -11.90
C MET A 275 -11.14 3.96 -12.27
N ILE A 276 -12.23 3.68 -11.55
CA ILE A 276 -13.12 2.55 -11.86
C ILE A 276 -13.74 2.74 -13.25
N LEU A 277 -14.27 3.92 -13.55
CA LEU A 277 -14.87 4.23 -14.85
C LEU A 277 -13.85 4.09 -15.99
N ASP A 278 -12.61 4.56 -15.80
CA ASP A 278 -11.53 4.35 -16.77
C ASP A 278 -11.28 2.85 -16.98
N ILE A 279 -11.17 2.07 -15.91
CA ILE A 279 -10.98 0.61 -16.05
C ILE A 279 -12.18 -0.03 -16.75
N ARG A 280 -13.42 0.35 -16.46
CA ARG A 280 -14.61 -0.18 -17.16
C ARG A 280 -14.63 0.18 -18.65
N ASN A 281 -14.13 1.35 -19.02
CA ASN A 281 -14.10 1.79 -20.41
C ASN A 281 -13.01 1.09 -21.22
N TYR A 282 -11.81 0.92 -20.66
CA TYR A 282 -10.64 0.42 -21.38
C TYR A 282 -10.34 -1.08 -21.14
N PHE A 283 -10.75 -1.62 -19.98
CA PHE A 283 -10.53 -3.01 -19.57
C PHE A 283 -11.84 -3.63 -19.00
N PRO A 284 -12.91 -3.74 -19.83
CA PRO A 284 -14.25 -4.10 -19.35
C PRO A 284 -14.35 -5.48 -18.69
N GLU A 285 -13.50 -6.42 -19.09
CA GLU A 285 -13.50 -7.79 -18.57
C GLU A 285 -12.69 -7.97 -17.28
N ALA A 286 -11.83 -6.99 -16.94
CA ALA A 286 -11.00 -7.08 -15.74
C ALA A 286 -11.87 -7.06 -14.47
N GLN A 287 -11.45 -7.76 -13.42
CA GLN A 287 -11.98 -7.53 -12.08
C GLN A 287 -11.34 -6.28 -11.48
N ILE A 288 -12.05 -5.61 -10.57
CA ILE A 288 -11.54 -4.49 -9.79
C ILE A 288 -11.75 -4.80 -8.31
N LEU A 289 -10.69 -4.63 -7.53
CA LEU A 289 -10.76 -4.68 -6.08
C LEU A 289 -10.43 -3.31 -5.50
N VAL A 290 -11.37 -2.74 -4.76
CA VAL A 290 -11.15 -1.52 -3.98
C VAL A 290 -10.84 -1.93 -2.54
N CYS A 291 -9.61 -1.69 -2.10
CA CYS A 291 -9.19 -1.99 -0.74
C CYS A 291 -9.48 -0.80 0.17
N THR A 292 -10.14 -1.05 1.29
CA THR A 292 -10.33 -0.01 2.30
C THR A 292 -9.02 0.26 3.05
N PRO A 293 -8.80 1.48 3.60
CA PRO A 293 -7.75 1.70 4.58
C PRO A 293 -7.82 0.71 5.74
N THR A 294 -6.67 0.31 6.28
CA THR A 294 -6.60 -0.53 7.49
C THR A 294 -6.79 0.29 8.76
N TYR A 295 -6.96 -0.40 9.90
CA TYR A 295 -6.85 0.24 11.21
C TYR A 295 -5.49 0.94 11.36
N ALA A 296 -5.51 2.12 11.96
CA ALA A 296 -4.35 2.98 12.16
C ALA A 296 -4.40 3.73 13.50
N GLN A 297 -3.23 4.06 14.02
CA GLN A 297 -2.99 4.81 15.25
C GLN A 297 -2.13 6.03 14.94
N PHE A 298 -2.36 7.12 15.68
CA PHE A 298 -1.74 8.42 15.40
C PHE A 298 -1.05 8.97 16.65
N TRP A 299 0.16 9.50 16.47
CA TRP A 299 0.95 10.17 17.50
C TRP A 299 1.33 11.59 17.07
N GLN A 300 1.54 12.44 18.05
CA GLN A 300 2.03 13.79 17.85
C GLN A 300 3.51 13.77 17.49
N GLY A 301 3.86 14.36 16.34
CA GLY A 301 5.25 14.57 15.94
C GLY A 301 6.04 15.35 17.00
N GLY A 302 7.28 14.92 17.23
CA GLY A 302 8.21 15.53 18.19
C GLY A 302 8.02 15.10 19.64
N THR A 303 6.79 15.01 20.14
CA THR A 303 6.52 14.60 21.53
C THR A 303 6.26 13.10 21.70
N GLY A 304 5.82 12.43 20.63
CA GLY A 304 5.41 11.03 20.67
C GLY A 304 4.15 10.80 21.52
N ALA A 305 3.37 11.83 21.80
CA ALA A 305 2.12 11.68 22.55
C ALA A 305 1.06 10.98 21.70
N PHE A 306 0.39 9.97 22.24
CA PHE A 306 -0.70 9.29 21.55
C PHE A 306 -1.88 10.25 21.38
N LEU A 307 -2.32 10.45 20.13
CA LEU A 307 -3.43 11.33 19.79
C LEU A 307 -4.75 10.55 19.74
N GLY A 308 -4.73 9.36 19.16
CA GLY A 308 -5.91 8.54 18.96
C GLY A 308 -5.76 7.60 17.78
N ASP A 309 -6.87 7.03 17.33
CA ASP A 309 -6.90 6.07 16.23
C ASP A 309 -7.91 6.44 15.14
N SER A 310 -8.01 5.56 14.14
CA SER A 310 -8.88 5.69 12.96
C SER A 310 -10.34 6.01 13.25
N ASN A 311 -10.86 5.69 14.44
CA ASN A 311 -12.26 5.86 14.79
C ASN A 311 -12.56 7.21 15.46
N ILE A 312 -11.54 7.90 15.97
CA ILE A 312 -11.74 9.07 16.83
C ILE A 312 -11.08 10.35 16.32
N ILE A 313 -9.96 10.25 15.59
CA ILE A 313 -9.27 11.44 15.09
C ILE A 313 -9.98 11.95 13.85
N ASN A 314 -10.56 13.14 13.95
CA ASN A 314 -11.16 13.84 12.82
C ASN A 314 -10.15 14.80 12.17
N ASN A 315 -9.96 14.70 10.85
CA ASN A 315 -9.01 15.52 10.10
C ASN A 315 -9.58 16.88 9.62
N GLY A 316 -10.87 17.14 9.87
CA GLY A 316 -11.66 18.27 9.37
C GLY A 316 -12.77 17.85 8.40
N TYR A 317 -12.62 16.70 7.73
CA TYR A 317 -13.61 16.12 6.81
C TYR A 317 -14.25 14.84 7.36
N GLY A 318 -13.61 14.18 8.32
CA GLY A 318 -14.11 12.96 8.94
C GLY A 318 -13.00 12.23 9.68
N THR A 319 -13.34 11.05 10.20
CA THR A 319 -12.36 10.10 10.75
C THR A 319 -11.81 9.21 9.64
N LEU A 320 -10.68 8.50 9.85
CA LEU A 320 -10.19 7.55 8.85
C LEU A 320 -11.23 6.45 8.58
N TYR A 321 -12.00 6.06 9.61
CA TYR A 321 -13.12 5.14 9.43
C TYR A 321 -14.18 5.67 8.44
N ASN A 322 -14.42 6.99 8.35
CA ASN A 322 -15.30 7.52 7.32
C ASN A 322 -14.71 7.39 5.91
N TYR A 323 -13.38 7.42 5.75
CA TYR A 323 -12.73 7.11 4.47
C TYR A 323 -12.84 5.61 4.15
N VAL A 324 -12.77 4.73 5.17
CA VAL A 324 -13.07 3.29 5.02
C VAL A 324 -14.47 3.09 4.47
N GLU A 325 -15.48 3.72 5.08
CA GLU A 325 -16.86 3.66 4.57
C GLU A 325 -16.94 4.20 3.13
N THR A 326 -16.29 5.33 2.86
CA THR A 326 -16.27 5.96 1.53
C THR A 326 -15.75 5.00 0.45
N ALA A 327 -14.65 4.29 0.70
CA ALA A 327 -14.06 3.33 -0.24
C ALA A 327 -14.99 2.17 -0.60
N THR A 328 -15.98 1.85 0.26
CA THR A 328 -16.93 0.75 -0.01
C THR A 328 -17.99 1.10 -1.06
N HIS A 329 -18.30 2.39 -1.23
CA HIS A 329 -19.42 2.83 -2.07
C HIS A 329 -19.16 2.67 -3.59
N PRO A 330 -18.02 3.12 -4.15
CA PRO A 330 -17.75 2.97 -5.59
C PRO A 330 -17.87 1.51 -6.04
N ALA A 331 -17.36 0.57 -5.24
CA ALA A 331 -17.40 -0.84 -5.60
C ALA A 331 -18.82 -1.43 -5.71
N GLY A 332 -19.78 -0.95 -4.90
CA GLY A 332 -21.17 -1.40 -4.96
C GLY A 332 -21.94 -0.93 -6.19
N GLY A 333 -21.43 0.07 -6.91
CA GLY A 333 -22.09 0.69 -8.07
C GLY A 333 -21.74 0.05 -9.42
N HIS A 334 -20.66 -0.75 -9.49
CA HIS A 334 -20.06 -1.18 -10.76
C HIS A 334 -19.97 -2.71 -10.89
N GLN A 335 -20.19 -3.20 -12.11
CA GLN A 335 -19.96 -4.61 -12.43
C GLN A 335 -18.49 -4.98 -12.28
N ASN A 336 -18.21 -6.26 -11.99
CA ASN A 336 -16.85 -6.80 -11.85
C ASN A 336 -15.98 -5.97 -10.87
N THR A 337 -16.60 -5.40 -9.85
CA THR A 337 -15.94 -4.57 -8.84
C THR A 337 -16.35 -5.09 -7.46
N SER A 338 -15.40 -5.21 -6.54
CA SER A 338 -15.65 -5.70 -5.19
C SER A 338 -14.81 -4.95 -4.17
N THR A 339 -15.36 -4.79 -2.97
CA THR A 339 -14.66 -4.21 -1.84
C THR A 339 -13.86 -5.27 -1.11
N VAL A 340 -12.59 -4.99 -0.83
CA VAL A 340 -11.79 -5.71 0.16
C VAL A 340 -11.80 -4.86 1.43
N ASN A 341 -12.70 -5.20 2.36
CA ASN A 341 -12.82 -4.45 3.61
C ASN A 341 -11.73 -4.87 4.59
N GLU A 342 -10.52 -4.38 4.35
CA GLU A 342 -9.32 -4.65 5.14
C GLU A 342 -9.46 -4.12 6.57
N TYR A 343 -10.18 -3.01 6.78
CA TYR A 343 -10.45 -2.49 8.11
C TYR A 343 -11.17 -3.50 9.02
N GLU A 344 -12.26 -4.10 8.52
CA GLU A 344 -13.09 -5.00 9.34
C GLU A 344 -12.59 -6.45 9.33
N ASN A 345 -12.02 -6.91 8.20
CA ASN A 345 -11.85 -8.35 7.96
C ASN A 345 -10.39 -8.83 7.92
N SER A 346 -9.40 -7.93 7.88
CA SER A 346 -7.98 -8.34 7.85
C SER A 346 -7.53 -8.94 9.19
N GLY A 347 -8.19 -8.54 10.28
CA GLY A 347 -7.75 -8.83 11.63
C GLY A 347 -6.66 -7.89 12.16
N ILE A 348 -6.36 -6.79 11.44
CA ILE A 348 -5.56 -5.67 11.93
C ILE A 348 -6.48 -4.72 12.68
N ASN A 349 -6.33 -4.61 13.99
CA ASN A 349 -7.27 -3.90 14.86
C ASN A 349 -6.57 -3.34 16.11
N PRO A 350 -7.26 -2.61 17.02
CA PRO A 350 -6.63 -2.02 18.21
C PRO A 350 -5.88 -3.02 19.11
N TYR A 351 -6.30 -4.28 19.13
CA TYR A 351 -5.70 -5.31 19.98
C TYR A 351 -4.45 -5.96 19.34
N THR A 352 -4.29 -5.85 18.03
CA THR A 352 -3.16 -6.44 17.29
C THR A 352 -2.20 -5.39 16.75
N ALA A 353 -2.51 -4.10 16.91
CA ALA A 353 -1.76 -2.98 16.37
C ALA A 353 -0.25 -3.04 16.67
N SER A 354 0.15 -3.44 17.88
CA SER A 354 1.58 -3.53 18.25
C SER A 354 2.34 -4.65 17.52
N GLU A 355 1.63 -5.63 17.00
CA GLU A 355 2.20 -6.74 16.23
C GLU A 355 2.11 -6.49 14.73
N ASP A 356 1.02 -5.87 14.28
CA ASP A 356 0.68 -5.72 12.87
C ASP A 356 1.14 -4.38 12.26
N LEU A 357 1.43 -3.35 13.07
CA LEU A 357 1.80 -2.01 12.61
C LEU A 357 3.16 -1.58 13.16
N LEU A 358 4.00 -0.99 12.29
CA LEU A 358 5.34 -0.50 12.59
C LEU A 358 5.31 0.85 13.33
N ASP A 359 4.51 1.78 12.81
CA ASP A 359 4.36 3.16 13.28
C ASP A 359 2.88 3.52 13.50
N GLY A 360 2.06 2.47 13.64
CA GLY A 360 0.60 2.54 13.68
C GLY A 360 -0.07 2.87 12.35
N ILE A 361 0.65 2.95 11.23
CA ILE A 361 0.05 3.04 9.89
C ILE A 361 0.59 1.94 8.99
N HIS A 362 1.90 1.85 8.86
CA HIS A 362 2.57 0.90 7.97
C HIS A 362 2.59 -0.48 8.59
N MET A 363 2.26 -1.50 7.81
CA MET A 363 2.22 -2.87 8.32
C MET A 363 3.60 -3.43 8.65
N THR A 364 3.67 -4.34 9.61
CA THR A 364 4.78 -5.27 9.80
C THR A 364 4.67 -6.43 8.79
N ASP A 365 5.62 -7.38 8.82
CA ASP A 365 5.48 -8.65 8.06
C ASP A 365 4.18 -9.38 8.42
N ALA A 366 3.83 -9.41 9.72
CA ALA A 366 2.62 -10.09 10.19
C ALA A 366 1.35 -9.40 9.68
N GLY A 367 1.31 -8.06 9.72
CA GLY A 367 0.22 -7.28 9.14
C GLY A 367 0.08 -7.52 7.63
N ARG A 368 1.18 -7.50 6.89
CA ARG A 368 1.19 -7.76 5.44
C ARG A 368 0.65 -9.13 5.08
N VAL A 369 0.97 -10.17 5.86
CA VAL A 369 0.42 -11.52 5.64
C VAL A 369 -1.10 -11.55 5.84
N LYS A 370 -1.61 -10.90 6.90
CA LYS A 370 -3.05 -10.79 7.16
C LYS A 370 -3.79 -10.09 6.01
N TYR A 371 -3.27 -8.95 5.59
CA TYR A 371 -3.78 -8.17 4.46
C TYR A 371 -3.77 -9.01 3.17
N ALA A 372 -2.62 -9.58 2.81
CA ALA A 372 -2.48 -10.38 1.59
C ALA A 372 -3.42 -11.61 1.57
N ASN A 373 -3.68 -12.22 2.72
CA ASN A 373 -4.62 -13.35 2.84
C ASN A 373 -6.07 -12.93 2.57
N LEU A 374 -6.51 -11.78 3.07
CA LEU A 374 -7.85 -11.29 2.78
C LEU A 374 -7.96 -10.86 1.31
N LEU A 375 -7.03 -10.03 0.83
CA LEU A 375 -7.02 -9.55 -0.55
C LEU A 375 -7.03 -10.71 -1.55
N SER A 376 -6.15 -11.70 -1.39
CA SER A 376 -6.08 -12.85 -2.31
C SER A 376 -7.36 -13.69 -2.28
N ARG A 377 -8.00 -13.86 -1.12
CA ARG A 377 -9.29 -14.55 -1.00
C ARG A 377 -10.39 -13.86 -1.79
N VAL A 378 -10.51 -12.54 -1.67
CA VAL A 378 -11.53 -11.77 -2.40
C VAL A 378 -11.22 -11.79 -3.90
N ALA A 379 -9.94 -11.67 -4.28
CA ALA A 379 -9.49 -11.79 -5.67
C ALA A 379 -9.86 -13.12 -6.30
N LEU A 380 -9.55 -14.23 -5.64
CA LEU A 380 -9.88 -15.58 -6.12
C LEU A 380 -11.38 -15.74 -6.35
N ARG A 381 -12.21 -15.26 -5.41
CA ARG A 381 -13.68 -15.27 -5.55
C ARG A 381 -14.16 -14.42 -6.72
N ALA A 382 -13.62 -13.20 -6.87
CA ALA A 382 -13.94 -12.33 -8.00
C ALA A 382 -13.55 -12.97 -9.35
N MET A 383 -12.47 -13.76 -9.37
CA MET A 383 -12.02 -14.52 -10.55
C MET A 383 -12.74 -15.87 -10.74
N GLY A 384 -13.75 -16.19 -9.92
CA GLY A 384 -14.60 -17.36 -10.08
C GLY A 384 -14.13 -18.63 -9.36
N TYR A 385 -13.16 -18.53 -8.47
CA TYR A 385 -12.66 -19.62 -7.63
C TYR A 385 -13.42 -19.68 -6.31
N ASP A 386 -13.55 -20.89 -5.76
CA ASP A 386 -14.21 -21.14 -4.49
C ASP A 386 -13.15 -21.40 -3.43
N ILE A 387 -13.24 -20.68 -2.31
CA ILE A 387 -12.30 -20.82 -1.20
C ILE A 387 -13.05 -20.69 0.13
N ASP A 388 -13.00 -21.76 0.92
CA ASP A 388 -13.61 -21.78 2.25
C ASP A 388 -12.92 -20.79 3.19
N GLU A 389 -13.71 -20.17 4.08
CA GLU A 389 -13.18 -19.26 5.10
C GLU A 389 -12.12 -19.93 5.97
N GLY A 390 -11.04 -19.20 6.27
CA GLY A 390 -9.93 -19.67 7.11
C GLY A 390 -8.93 -20.62 6.42
N VAL A 391 -9.17 -21.04 5.18
CA VAL A 391 -8.18 -21.82 4.41
C VAL A 391 -7.09 -20.88 3.86
N ASP A 392 -5.82 -21.24 4.07
CA ASP A 392 -4.69 -20.50 3.51
C ASP A 392 -4.64 -20.69 1.98
N PRO A 393 -4.70 -19.61 1.17
CA PRO A 393 -4.63 -19.69 -0.28
C PRO A 393 -3.38 -20.40 -0.82
N ASP A 394 -2.27 -20.38 -0.07
CA ASP A 394 -1.02 -21.06 -0.48
C ASP A 394 -1.11 -22.59 -0.41
N THR A 395 -2.14 -23.13 0.26
CA THR A 395 -2.34 -24.58 0.41
C THR A 395 -3.18 -25.20 -0.71
N ILE A 396 -3.70 -24.38 -1.61
CA ILE A 396 -4.63 -24.80 -2.66
C ILE A 396 -3.91 -24.86 -3.99
N ASP A 397 -4.05 -25.99 -4.70
CA ASP A 397 -3.58 -26.13 -6.08
C ASP A 397 -4.58 -25.49 -7.05
N TRP A 398 -4.50 -24.17 -7.19
CA TRP A 398 -5.37 -23.38 -8.07
C TRP A 398 -5.31 -23.81 -9.54
N ILE A 399 -4.16 -24.32 -10.00
CA ILE A 399 -3.97 -24.76 -11.39
C ILE A 399 -4.86 -25.95 -11.71
N SER A 400 -5.08 -26.83 -10.72
CA SER A 400 -5.93 -28.01 -10.87
C SER A 400 -7.44 -27.71 -10.77
N GLN A 401 -7.81 -26.54 -10.23
CA GLN A 401 -9.20 -26.14 -10.09
C GLN A 401 -9.68 -25.45 -11.35
N ASN A 402 -10.67 -26.03 -12.03
CA ASN A 402 -11.36 -25.31 -13.11
C ASN A 402 -12.35 -24.32 -12.46
N PRO A 403 -12.19 -22.99 -12.63
CA PRO A 403 -13.18 -22.05 -12.13
C PRO A 403 -14.54 -22.39 -12.75
N LYS A 404 -15.61 -22.33 -11.95
CA LYS A 404 -16.94 -22.79 -12.36
C LYS A 404 -17.40 -21.98 -13.59
N GLY A 405 -17.28 -22.58 -14.80
CA GLY A 405 -17.93 -22.10 -16.01
C GLY A 405 -17.13 -21.18 -16.94
N LYS A 406 -15.79 -21.28 -16.98
CA LYS A 406 -15.00 -20.84 -18.15
C LYS A 406 -14.52 -22.04 -18.96
#